data_AF-A0A1G6ZZ51-F1
#
_entry.id   AF-A0A1G6ZZ51-F1
#
_cell.length_a   1.000
_cell.length_b   1.000
_cell.length_c   1.000
_cell.angle_alpha   90.00
_cell.angle_beta   90.00
_cell.angle_gamma   90.00
#
_symmetry.space_group_name_H-M   'P 1'
#
loop_
_entity.id
_entity.type
_entity.pdbx_description
1 polymer ?
#
loop_
_entity_poly.entity_id
_entity_poly.type
_entity_poly.pdbx_seq_one_letter_code
_entity_poly.pdbx_strand_id
1 'polypeptide(L)'
;MKCIELNPEGNFEPWEPSKLKELQKKQIDGRLGQKLLFENKTIKVWEAVLFPGERLPFRKVSRNYNFTSMTEGLALSRVDNGKISLVRINKGDSMFIKHEGIESIYDFENIGENILFLHAIEFKPLIEKTDGLKMQSAS
;
A
#
# COMPACT_ATOMS: atom_id res chain seq x y z
N MET A 1 -1.25 -1.24 14.16
CA MET A 1 -0.05 -1.43 13.32
C MET A 1 0.95 -0.37 13.71
N LYS A 2 2.23 -0.73 13.91
CA LYS A 2 3.28 0.22 14.31
C LYS A 2 4.38 0.25 13.26
N CYS A 3 4.62 1.41 12.67
CA CYS A 3 5.72 1.65 11.75
C CYS A 3 6.92 2.26 12.51
N ILE A 4 8.09 1.67 12.33
CA ILE A 4 9.36 2.11 12.90
C ILE A 4 10.29 2.42 11.73
N GLU A 5 10.79 3.64 11.64
CA GLU A 5 11.75 4.02 10.61
C GLU A 5 13.09 3.32 10.87
N LEU A 6 13.62 2.66 9.85
CA LEU A 6 14.95 2.05 9.86
C LEU A 6 15.96 2.85 9.01
N ASN A 7 15.46 3.54 7.99
CA ASN A 7 16.26 4.37 7.10
C ASN A 7 15.45 5.61 6.69
N PRO A 8 16.02 6.82 6.80
CA PRO A 8 15.32 8.05 6.46
C PRO A 8 15.15 8.22 4.95
N GLU A 9 14.25 9.12 4.58
CA GLU A 9 14.10 9.61 3.21
C GLU A 9 15.41 10.23 2.68
N GLY A 10 15.67 10.04 1.39
CA GLY A 10 16.85 10.54 0.70
C GLY A 10 18.10 9.66 0.87
N ASN A 11 18.10 8.70 1.81
CA ASN A 11 19.23 7.79 1.98
C ASN A 11 19.02 6.49 1.19
N PHE A 12 19.89 6.22 0.22
CA PHE A 12 19.87 4.99 -0.57
C PHE A 12 21.05 4.05 -0.28
N GLU A 13 21.96 4.41 0.63
CA GLU A 13 23.13 3.57 0.98
C GLU A 13 22.76 2.15 1.45
N PRO A 14 21.73 1.92 2.28
CA PRO A 14 21.43 0.58 2.77
C PRO A 14 20.62 -0.28 1.78
N TRP A 15 20.32 0.23 0.58
CA TRP A 15 19.46 -0.47 -0.37
C TRP A 15 20.21 -1.54 -1.15
N GLU A 16 19.56 -2.70 -1.32
CA GLU A 16 20.13 -3.75 -2.16
C GLU A 16 20.09 -3.32 -3.65
N PRO A 17 21.19 -3.52 -4.42
CA PRO A 17 21.24 -3.11 -5.83
C PRO A 17 20.11 -3.69 -6.69
N SER A 18 19.60 -4.87 -6.34
CA SER A 18 18.48 -5.52 -7.02
C SER A 18 17.17 -4.74 -6.85
N LYS A 19 16.92 -4.13 -5.68
CA LYS A 19 15.74 -3.31 -5.41
C LYS A 19 15.80 -1.98 -6.15
N LEU A 20 16.97 -1.35 -6.17
CA LEU A 20 17.20 -0.12 -6.95
C LEU A 20 16.96 -0.37 -8.46
N LYS A 21 17.45 -1.51 -8.97
CA LYS A 21 17.22 -1.90 -10.37
C LYS A 21 15.75 -2.22 -10.65
N GLU A 22 15.02 -2.79 -9.69
CA GLU A 22 13.57 -3.00 -9.80
C GLU A 22 12.80 -1.69 -9.87
N LEU A 23 13.11 -0.73 -8.99
CA LEU A 23 12.49 0.61 -8.98
C LEU A 23 12.65 1.36 -10.30
N GLN A 24 13.78 1.19 -10.98
CA GLN A 24 14.05 1.84 -12.27
C GLN A 24 13.25 1.25 -13.44
N LYS A 25 12.53 0.14 -13.26
CA LYS A 25 11.72 -0.46 -14.33
C LYS A 25 10.48 0.39 -14.61
N LYS A 26 10.20 0.63 -15.89
CA LYS A 26 9.07 1.47 -16.34
C LYS A 26 7.68 0.85 -16.09
N GLN A 27 7.58 -0.47 -15.90
CA GLN A 27 6.31 -1.16 -15.75
C GLN A 27 6.13 -1.64 -14.31
N ILE A 28 5.63 -0.73 -13.47
CA ILE A 28 5.22 -1.00 -12.08
C ILE A 28 3.70 -0.95 -12.06
N ASP A 29 3.04 -2.05 -11.70
CA ASP A 29 1.58 -2.09 -11.57
C ASP A 29 1.11 -1.48 -10.24
N GLY A 30 -0.18 -1.17 -10.14
CA GLY A 30 -0.79 -0.56 -8.95
C GLY A 30 -1.62 -1.52 -8.10
N ARG A 31 -1.44 -2.84 -8.22
CA ARG A 31 -2.25 -3.81 -7.48
C ARG A 31 -1.85 -3.83 -6.00
N LEU A 32 -2.84 -3.72 -5.11
CA LEU A 32 -2.57 -3.73 -3.66
C LEU A 32 -2.38 -5.14 -3.07
N GLY A 33 -2.70 -6.19 -3.83
CA GLY A 33 -2.53 -7.58 -3.44
C GLY A 33 -2.45 -8.52 -4.64
N GLN A 34 -2.21 -9.80 -4.37
CA GLN A 34 -2.07 -10.83 -5.43
C GLN A 34 -3.43 -11.18 -6.05
N LYS A 35 -4.53 -11.08 -5.28
CA LYS A 35 -5.86 -11.48 -5.72
C LYS A 35 -6.87 -10.35 -5.52
N LEU A 36 -7.68 -10.09 -6.55
CA LEU A 36 -8.85 -9.22 -6.45
C LEU A 36 -10.04 -10.07 -5.98
N LEU A 37 -10.57 -9.78 -4.79
CA LEU A 37 -11.70 -10.50 -4.21
C LEU A 37 -13.04 -9.91 -4.65
N PHE A 38 -13.11 -8.59 -4.76
CA PHE A 38 -14.34 -7.87 -5.07
C PHE A 38 -14.03 -6.53 -5.74
N GLU A 39 -14.90 -6.10 -6.65
CA GLU A 39 -14.83 -4.79 -7.27
C GLU A 39 -16.25 -4.29 -7.56
N ASN A 40 -16.54 -3.04 -7.18
CA ASN A 40 -17.76 -2.34 -7.58
C ASN A 40 -17.43 -0.90 -8.01
N LYS A 41 -18.43 -0.01 -8.07
CA LYS A 41 -18.22 1.39 -8.48
C LYS A 41 -17.42 2.22 -7.48
N THR A 42 -17.40 1.86 -6.20
CA THR A 42 -16.83 2.68 -5.12
C THR A 42 -15.54 2.11 -4.54
N ILE A 43 -15.35 0.79 -4.57
CA ILE A 43 -14.20 0.12 -3.96
C ILE A 43 -13.67 -1.05 -4.80
N LYS A 44 -12.42 -1.41 -4.52
CA LYS A 44 -11.85 -2.74 -4.79
C LYS A 44 -11.39 -3.36 -3.48
N VAL A 45 -11.56 -4.67 -3.33
CA VAL A 45 -11.06 -5.44 -2.20
C VAL A 45 -10.01 -6.41 -2.73
N TRP A 46 -8.80 -6.27 -2.21
CA TRP A 46 -7.63 -7.06 -2.55
C TRP A 46 -7.25 -7.97 -1.39
N GLU A 47 -6.72 -9.14 -1.72
CA GLU A 47 -6.09 -10.09 -0.81
C GLU A 47 -4.59 -10.17 -1.12
N ALA A 48 -3.79 -10.12 -0.06
CA ALA A 48 -2.38 -10.45 -0.10
C ALA A 48 -2.10 -11.53 0.95
N VAL A 49 -1.45 -12.61 0.50
CA VAL A 49 -0.99 -13.71 1.35
C VAL A 49 0.50 -13.85 1.10
N LEU A 50 1.30 -13.45 2.08
CA LEU A 50 2.76 -13.50 1.98
C LEU A 50 3.29 -14.53 2.98
N PHE A 51 3.86 -15.62 2.48
CA PHE A 51 4.67 -16.52 3.30
C PHE A 51 5.95 -15.82 3.79
N PRO A 52 6.65 -16.34 4.82
CA PRO A 52 7.95 -15.81 5.23
C PRO A 52 8.91 -15.63 4.04
N GLY A 53 9.47 -14.44 3.89
CA GLY A 53 10.36 -14.07 2.77
C GLY A 53 9.64 -13.68 1.47
N GLU A 54 8.32 -13.84 1.38
CA GLU A 54 7.56 -13.35 0.23
C GLU A 54 7.28 -11.85 0.32
N ARG A 55 7.03 -11.27 -0.86
CA ARG A 55 6.93 -9.82 -1.01
C ARG A 55 5.91 -9.43 -2.06
N LEU A 56 5.12 -8.41 -1.76
CA LEU A 56 4.48 -7.59 -2.80
C LEU A 56 5.56 -6.68 -3.40
N PRO A 57 5.84 -6.78 -4.71
CA PRO A 57 6.88 -5.99 -5.36
C PRO A 57 6.61 -4.49 -5.26
N PHE A 58 7.52 -3.66 -5.79
CA PHE A 58 7.19 -2.23 -5.91
C PHE A 58 5.88 -2.08 -6.67
N ARG A 59 5.00 -1.25 -6.11
CA ARG A 59 3.67 -0.96 -6.65
C ARG A 59 3.49 0.54 -6.70
N LYS A 60 2.86 1.01 -7.78
CA LYS A 60 2.55 2.41 -8.02
C LYS A 60 1.14 2.70 -7.53
N VAL A 61 1.03 3.34 -6.38
CA VAL A 61 -0.24 3.57 -5.69
C VAL A 61 -0.54 5.06 -5.65
N SER A 62 -1.74 5.43 -6.06
CA SER A 62 -2.23 6.83 -6.02
C SER A 62 -3.61 6.96 -5.38
N ARG A 63 -4.25 5.83 -5.04
CA ARG A 63 -5.57 5.81 -4.40
C ARG A 63 -5.44 5.61 -2.90
N ASN A 64 -6.33 6.24 -2.16
CA ASN A 64 -6.51 5.95 -0.75
C ASN A 64 -6.89 4.48 -0.59
N TYR A 65 -6.42 3.84 0.46
CA TYR A 65 -6.87 2.51 0.83
C TYR A 65 -6.77 2.29 2.33
N ASN A 66 -7.59 1.39 2.83
CA ASN A 66 -7.42 0.82 4.15
C ASN A 66 -6.81 -0.57 4.01
N PHE A 67 -5.79 -0.85 4.81
CA PHE A 67 -5.23 -2.18 4.98
C PHE A 67 -5.72 -2.74 6.32
N THR A 68 -6.06 -4.03 6.37
CA THR A 68 -6.39 -4.75 7.61
C THR A 68 -5.71 -6.11 7.62
N SER A 69 -5.07 -6.46 8.74
CA SER A 69 -4.37 -7.72 8.93
C SER A 69 -5.22 -8.77 9.65
N MET A 70 -5.25 -9.98 9.11
CA MET A 70 -5.90 -11.15 9.73
C MET A 70 -4.94 -11.95 10.60
N THR A 71 -3.63 -11.70 10.46
CA THR A 71 -2.56 -12.34 11.23
C THR A 71 -1.65 -11.31 11.88
N GLU A 72 -0.82 -11.76 12.81
CA GLU A 72 0.29 -10.99 13.36
C GLU A 72 1.60 -11.33 12.64
N GLY A 73 2.53 -10.38 12.61
CA GLY A 73 3.84 -10.60 12.01
C GLY A 73 4.67 -9.34 11.86
N LEU A 74 5.75 -9.47 11.08
CA LEU A 74 6.71 -8.42 10.81
C LEU A 74 6.86 -8.24 9.30
N ALA A 75 6.82 -6.98 8.87
CA ALA A 75 7.07 -6.65 7.48
C ALA A 75 8.10 -5.53 7.35
N LEU A 76 8.73 -5.46 6.18
CA LEU A 76 9.56 -4.36 5.75
C LEU A 76 8.88 -3.66 4.58
N SER A 77 8.85 -2.33 4.60
CA SER A 77 8.39 -1.53 3.47
C SER A 77 9.49 -0.57 3.05
N ARG A 78 9.81 -0.57 1.76
CA ARG A 78 10.77 0.32 1.12
C ARG A 78 10.00 1.25 0.19
N VAL A 79 10.27 2.55 0.27
CA VAL A 79 9.62 3.60 -0.52
C VAL A 79 10.62 4.17 -1.51
N ASP A 80 10.18 4.54 -2.71
CA ASP A 80 11.03 5.07 -3.79
C ASP A 80 11.83 6.33 -3.45
N ASN A 81 11.45 7.04 -2.40
CA ASN A 81 12.23 8.14 -1.83
C ASN A 81 13.40 7.69 -0.91
N GLY A 82 13.69 6.39 -0.83
CA GLY A 82 14.79 5.83 -0.04
C GLY A 82 14.37 5.40 1.37
N LYS A 83 13.21 5.82 1.87
CA LYS A 83 12.75 5.46 3.22
C LYS A 83 12.55 3.94 3.37
N ILE A 84 13.00 3.38 4.49
CA ILE A 84 12.75 1.98 4.87
C ILE A 84 12.09 1.97 6.25
N SER A 85 10.99 1.23 6.38
CA SER A 85 10.25 1.09 7.63
C SER A 85 10.04 -0.38 8.00
N LEU A 86 10.32 -0.72 9.25
CA LEU A 86 9.84 -1.94 9.90
C LEU A 86 8.39 -1.75 10.31
N VAL A 87 7.53 -2.68 9.94
CA VAL A 87 6.11 -2.66 10.26
C VAL A 87 5.81 -3.84 11.19
N ARG A 88 5.43 -3.52 12.43
CA ARG A 88 4.94 -4.51 13.39
C ARG A 88 3.43 -4.59 13.30
N ILE A 89 2.93 -5.81 13.11
CA ILE A 89 1.53 -6.09 12.83
C ILE A 89 1.00 -7.02 13.91
N ASN A 90 -0.06 -6.60 14.59
CA ASN A 90 -0.89 -7.48 15.41
C ASN A 90 -2.10 -7.94 14.60
N LYS A 91 -2.65 -9.10 14.95
CA LYS A 91 -3.91 -9.57 14.38
C LYS A 91 -5.02 -8.54 14.61
N GLY A 92 -5.77 -8.21 13.56
CA GLY A 92 -6.84 -7.21 13.59
C GLY A 92 -6.36 -5.77 13.41
N ASP A 93 -5.06 -5.53 13.32
CA ASP A 93 -4.54 -4.20 13.03
C ASP A 93 -5.07 -3.68 11.70
N SER A 94 -5.42 -2.40 11.69
CA SER A 94 -5.85 -1.69 10.50
C SER A 94 -5.08 -0.37 10.36
N MET A 95 -4.78 0.02 9.12
CA MET A 95 -4.10 1.28 8.81
C MET A 95 -4.71 1.89 7.55
N PHE A 96 -5.09 3.16 7.64
CA PHE A 96 -5.52 3.94 6.48
C PHE A 96 -4.32 4.65 5.87
N ILE A 97 -4.12 4.46 4.57
CA ILE A 97 -3.06 5.10 3.80
C ILE A 97 -3.71 6.08 2.82
N LYS A 98 -3.38 7.36 3.01
CA LYS A 98 -3.88 8.47 2.20
C LYS A 98 -2.91 8.75 1.05
N HIS A 99 -3.42 8.82 -0.17
CA HIS A 99 -2.65 9.14 -1.38
C HIS A 99 -3.15 10.38 -2.12
N GLU A 100 -4.39 10.86 -1.95
CA GLU A 100 -4.92 12.11 -2.58
C GLU A 100 -4.58 12.31 -4.07
N GLY A 101 -4.39 11.22 -4.83
CA GLY A 101 -3.96 11.29 -6.23
C GLY A 101 -2.45 11.54 -6.43
N ILE A 102 -1.71 11.84 -5.36
CA ILE A 102 -0.24 11.82 -5.35
C ILE A 102 0.22 10.38 -5.46
N GLU A 103 1.10 10.15 -6.41
CA GLU A 103 1.66 8.83 -6.64
C GLU A 103 2.78 8.55 -5.64
N SER A 104 2.77 7.34 -5.08
CA SER A 104 3.86 6.81 -4.26
C SER A 104 4.19 5.40 -4.72
N ILE A 105 5.49 5.05 -4.70
CA ILE A 105 5.95 3.72 -5.09
C ILE A 105 6.59 3.05 -3.89
N TYR A 106 6.09 1.88 -3.51
CA TYR A 106 6.65 1.13 -2.38
C TYR A 106 6.36 -0.38 -2.46
N ASP A 107 7.24 -1.15 -1.83
CA ASP A 107 7.08 -2.60 -1.66
C ASP A 107 6.56 -2.95 -0.26
N PHE A 108 6.29 -4.24 -0.05
CA PHE A 108 5.91 -4.78 1.25
C PHE A 108 6.34 -6.23 1.36
N GLU A 109 7.32 -6.51 2.20
CA GLU A 109 7.98 -7.81 2.35
C GLU A 109 7.68 -8.40 3.72
N ASN A 110 7.30 -9.67 3.76
CA ASN A 110 7.19 -10.42 5.01
C ASN A 110 8.59 -10.84 5.46
N ILE A 111 9.06 -10.27 6.56
CA ILE A 111 10.36 -10.60 7.16
C ILE A 111 10.20 -11.38 8.48
N GLY A 112 8.97 -11.73 8.85
CA GLY A 112 8.68 -12.53 10.03
C GLY A 112 8.61 -14.03 9.73
N GLU A 113 8.24 -14.79 10.74
CA GLU A 113 8.12 -16.26 10.67
C GLU A 113 6.70 -16.74 10.38
N ASN A 114 5.71 -15.85 10.53
CA ASN A 114 4.29 -16.15 10.27
C ASN A 114 3.88 -15.72 8.87
N ILE A 115 2.81 -16.34 8.35
CA ILE A 115 2.13 -15.86 7.13
C ILE A 115 1.49 -14.51 7.42
N LEU A 116 1.72 -13.52 6.55
CA LEU A 116 0.96 -12.28 6.54
C LEU A 116 -0.25 -12.43 5.63
N PHE A 117 -1.45 -12.43 6.23
CA PHE A 117 -2.72 -12.47 5.50
C PHE A 117 -3.47 -11.15 5.69
N LEU A 118 -3.64 -10.43 4.59
CA LEU A 118 -4.01 -9.03 4.57
C LEU A 118 -5.15 -8.79 3.58
N HIS A 119 -6.08 -7.92 3.95
CA HIS A 119 -7.04 -7.33 3.02
C HIS A 119 -6.76 -5.85 2.84
N ALA A 120 -6.80 -5.39 1.59
CA ALA A 120 -6.76 -3.98 1.26
C ALA A 120 -8.06 -3.54 0.57
N ILE A 121 -8.71 -2.52 1.12
CA ILE A 121 -9.88 -1.87 0.55
C ILE A 121 -9.40 -0.59 -0.14
N GLU A 122 -9.29 -0.63 -1.46
CA GLU A 122 -8.92 0.51 -2.30
C GLU A 122 -10.17 1.35 -2.61
N PHE A 123 -10.12 2.65 -2.33
CA PHE A 123 -11.22 3.56 -2.61
C PHE A 123 -11.10 4.11 -4.04
N LYS A 124 -12.14 3.94 -4.85
CA LYS A 124 -12.24 4.55 -6.16
C LYS A 124 -12.64 6.02 -6.02
N PRO A 125 -12.27 6.89 -6.97
CA PRO A 125 -12.72 8.27 -6.97
C PRO A 125 -14.24 8.29 -6.97
N LEU A 126 -14.83 9.15 -6.15
CA LEU A 126 -16.22 9.49 -6.30
C LEU A 126 -16.36 10.19 -7.67
N ILE A 127 -16.97 9.50 -8.62
CA ILE A 127 -17.53 10.17 -9.78
C ILE A 127 -18.84 10.77 -9.27
N GLU A 128 -18.77 11.97 -8.71
CA GLU A 128 -19.97 12.78 -8.54
C GLU A 128 -20.43 13.19 -9.93
N LYS A 129 -21.34 12.41 -10.52
CA LYS A 129 -22.27 13.00 -11.47
C LYS A 129 -23.18 13.91 -10.66
N THR A 130 -22.78 15.17 -10.53
CA THR A 130 -23.70 16.24 -10.12
C THR A 130 -24.65 16.49 -11.29
N ASP A 131 -25.54 15.54 -11.55
CA ASP A 131 -26.66 15.72 -12.47
C ASP A 131 -27.61 16.76 -11.83
N GLY A 132 -27.27 18.05 -11.93
CA GLY A 132 -28.18 19.17 -11.72
C GLY A 132 -28.22 19.85 -10.34
N LEU A 133 -27.35 19.52 -9.38
CA LEU A 133 -27.31 20.26 -8.10
C LEU A 133 -26.61 21.61 -8.27
N LYS A 134 -27.38 22.62 -8.69
CA LYS A 134 -27.00 24.03 -8.51
C LYS A 134 -26.92 24.31 -7.01
N MET A 135 -25.70 24.49 -6.49
CA MET A 135 -25.51 25.13 -5.19
C MET A 135 -26.12 26.53 -5.26
N GLN A 136 -27.23 26.76 -4.57
CA GLN A 136 -27.68 28.11 -4.28
C GLN A 136 -26.68 28.71 -3.30
N SER A 137 -25.96 29.74 -3.74
CA SER A 137 -25.18 30.59 -2.85
C SER A 137 -26.12 31.22 -1.82
N ALA A 138 -25.87 30.96 -0.54
CA ALA A 138 -26.56 31.67 0.54
C ALA A 138 -26.21 33.16 0.44
N SER A 139 -27.27 33.97 0.35
CA SER A 139 -27.26 35.44 0.39
C SER A 139 -26.92 35.98 1.78
#